data_AF-A0A2G3AIG5-F1
#
_entry.id   AF-A0A2G3AIG5-F1
#
_cell.length_a   1.000
_cell.length_b   1.000
_cell.length_c   1.000
_cell.angle_alpha   90.00
_cell.angle_beta   90.00
_cell.angle_gamma   90.00
#
_symmetry.space_group_name_H-M   'P 1'
#
loop_
_entity.id
_entity.type
_entity.pdbx_description
1 polymer ?
#
loop_
_entity_poly.entity_id
_entity_poly.type
_entity_poly.pdbx_seq_one_letter_code
_entity_poly.pdbx_strand_id
1 'polypeptide(L)'
;MDPSNTILFNPSTRKCRLLPSSPFDVPNGYYRSIECGGFALDSIVNDFKDFRISRVYMEDRYGYPEEGEKKVEVYEIGIDIWRELDHVDNNLPRLFWLTSSILYKGTYHWITTSEELDQMILCFDVGTEIFRSMKTPYTNRFSNGKVP
;
A
#
# COMPACT_ATOMS: atom_id res chain seq x y z
N MET A 1 13.97 -0.02 14.32
CA MET A 1 14.17 0.25 12.89
C MET A 1 14.01 1.74 12.69
N ASP A 2 14.90 2.37 11.92
CA ASP A 2 14.89 3.81 11.62
C ASP A 2 13.55 4.18 10.94
N PRO A 3 12.88 5.30 11.30
CA PRO A 3 11.72 5.76 10.56
C PRO A 3 12.04 5.86 9.07
N SER A 4 11.18 5.27 8.24
CA SER A 4 11.32 5.34 6.80
C SER A 4 11.13 6.78 6.33
N ASN A 5 12.25 7.46 6.07
CA ASN A 5 12.27 8.80 5.52
C ASN A 5 11.67 8.77 4.11
N THR A 6 10.67 9.62 3.87
CA THR A 6 10.09 9.81 2.54
C THR A 6 10.40 11.20 2.03
N ILE A 7 10.84 11.25 0.78
CA ILE A 7 11.22 12.49 0.11
C ILE A 7 10.25 12.71 -1.03
N LEU A 8 9.51 13.82 -0.96
CA LEU A 8 8.71 14.31 -2.08
C LEU A 8 9.62 15.07 -3.03
N PHE A 9 9.79 14.54 -4.24
CA PHE A 9 10.57 15.19 -5.28
C PHE A 9 9.66 15.75 -6.38
N ASN A 10 9.76 17.05 -6.62
CA ASN A 10 9.11 17.70 -7.77
C ASN A 10 10.13 17.81 -8.92
N PRO A 11 10.02 16.97 -9.97
CA PRO A 11 11.00 16.94 -11.05
C PRO A 11 10.99 18.20 -11.92
N SER A 12 9.83 18.84 -12.08
CA SER A 12 9.68 20.07 -12.88
C SER A 12 10.38 21.27 -12.25
N THR A 13 10.40 21.33 -10.91
CA THR A 13 11.03 22.44 -10.16
C THR A 13 12.38 22.05 -9.55
N ARG A 14 12.75 20.76 -9.60
CA ARG A 14 13.94 20.17 -8.96
C ARG A 14 14.00 20.41 -7.45
N LYS A 15 12.85 20.60 -6.81
CA LYS A 15 12.75 20.77 -5.36
C LYS A 15 12.47 19.43 -4.70
N CYS A 16 13.19 19.16 -3.61
CA CYS A 16 12.92 18.04 -2.72
C CYS A 16 12.34 18.59 -1.42
N ARG A 17 11.37 17.88 -0.85
CA ARG A 17 10.87 18.10 0.50
C ARG A 17 10.98 16.78 1.25
N LEU A 18 11.67 16.78 2.37
CA LEU A 18 11.60 15.66 3.32
C LEU A 18 10.25 15.75 4.03
N LEU A 19 9.48 14.67 3.97
CA LEU A 19 8.24 14.57 4.73
C LEU A 19 8.57 14.26 6.20
N PRO A 20 7.76 14.75 7.16
CA PRO A 20 7.92 14.33 8.55
C PRO A 20 7.82 12.81 8.64
N SER A 21 8.54 12.23 9.60
CA SER A 21 8.42 10.80 9.91
C SER A 21 6.99 10.49 10.37
N SER A 22 6.51 9.29 10.04
CA SER A 22 5.25 8.79 10.57
C SER A 22 5.32 8.78 12.11
N PRO A 23 4.32 9.35 12.82
CA PRO A 23 4.28 9.35 14.27
C PRO A 23 3.79 8.01 14.86
N PHE A 24 3.42 7.04 14.02
CA PHE A 24 2.84 5.77 14.44
C PHE A 24 3.94 4.73 14.70
N ASP A 25 4.47 4.76 15.92
CA ASP A 25 5.45 3.78 16.38
C ASP A 25 4.82 2.38 16.54
N VAL A 26 5.67 1.35 16.49
CA VAL A 26 5.27 -0.04 16.80
C VAL A 26 5.68 -0.41 18.22
N PRO A 27 4.88 -1.26 18.91
CA PRO A 27 5.24 -1.71 20.25
C PRO A 27 6.57 -2.46 20.29
N ASN A 28 7.22 -2.48 21.45
CA ASN A 28 8.45 -3.24 21.65
C ASN A 28 8.25 -4.73 21.31
N GLY A 29 9.21 -5.31 20.57
CA GLY A 29 9.13 -6.70 20.09
C GLY A 29 8.42 -6.87 18.75
N TYR A 30 7.82 -5.80 18.22
CA TYR A 30 7.26 -5.77 16.87
C TYR A 30 8.20 -5.03 15.91
N TYR A 31 8.09 -5.42 14.65
CA TYR A 31 8.77 -4.81 13.51
C TYR A 31 7.75 -4.25 12.54
N ARG A 32 8.13 -3.18 11.83
CA ARG A 32 7.34 -2.60 10.75
C ARG A 32 8.08 -2.75 9.42
N SER A 33 7.38 -3.21 8.40
CA SER A 33 7.87 -3.24 7.01
C SER A 33 6.84 -2.58 6.10
N ILE A 34 7.27 -1.66 5.24
CA ILE A 34 6.39 -1.07 4.23
C ILE A 34 6.21 -2.09 3.11
N GLU A 35 4.99 -2.50 2.81
CA GLU A 35 4.75 -3.40 1.68
C GLU A 35 4.50 -2.64 0.39
N CYS A 36 3.81 -1.51 0.49
CA CYS A 36 3.47 -0.68 -0.65
C CYS A 36 3.20 0.77 -0.23
N GLY A 37 3.11 1.65 -1.20
CA GLY A 37 2.67 3.02 -1.02
C GLY A 37 2.36 3.68 -2.35
N GLY A 38 1.93 4.92 -2.29
CA GLY A 38 1.60 5.70 -3.47
C GLY A 38 1.45 7.17 -3.17
N PHE A 39 1.49 7.96 -4.23
CA PHE A 39 1.38 9.41 -4.21
C PHE A 39 0.40 9.84 -5.31
N ALA A 40 -0.68 10.53 -4.93
CA ALA A 40 -1.71 10.94 -5.87
C ALA A 40 -2.41 12.23 -5.45
N LEU A 41 -3.01 12.91 -6.43
CA LEU A 41 -3.93 14.01 -6.19
C LEU A 41 -5.28 13.44 -5.75
N ASP A 42 -5.75 13.86 -4.58
CA ASP A 42 -7.15 13.74 -4.21
C ASP A 42 -7.94 14.88 -4.86
N SER A 43 -8.77 14.54 -5.84
CA SER A 43 -9.60 15.53 -6.55
C SER A 43 -10.77 16.07 -5.73
N ILE A 44 -11.14 15.43 -4.60
CA ILE A 44 -12.25 15.87 -3.74
C ILE A 44 -11.83 17.10 -2.94
N VAL A 45 -10.66 17.03 -2.28
CA VAL A 45 -10.14 18.12 -1.46
C VAL A 45 -9.08 18.97 -2.17
N ASN A 46 -8.71 18.58 -3.41
CA ASN A 46 -7.69 19.24 -4.23
C ASN A 46 -6.33 19.36 -3.53
N ASP A 47 -5.89 18.27 -2.90
CA ASP A 47 -4.59 18.15 -2.24
C ASP A 47 -3.89 16.86 -2.65
N PHE A 48 -2.56 16.83 -2.55
CA PHE A 48 -1.79 15.61 -2.75
C PHE A 48 -1.77 14.79 -1.47
N LYS A 49 -1.92 13.48 -1.63
CA LYS A 49 -1.76 12.50 -0.56
C LYS A 49 -0.61 11.56 -0.88
N ASP A 50 0.21 11.29 0.13
CA ASP A 50 1.08 10.12 0.18
C ASP A 50 0.38 9.08 1.05
N PHE A 51 0.45 7.80 0.71
CA PHE A 51 -0.03 6.74 1.59
C PHE A 51 0.94 5.57 1.61
N ARG A 52 0.92 4.84 2.71
CA ARG A 52 1.76 3.67 2.96
C ARG A 52 0.92 2.54 3.50
N ILE A 53 1.13 1.36 2.95
CA ILE A 53 0.60 0.11 3.45
C ILE A 53 1.79 -0.61 4.08
N SER A 54 1.70 -0.87 5.37
CA SER A 54 2.76 -1.51 6.14
C SER A 54 2.24 -2.74 6.87
N ARG A 55 3.15 -3.67 7.12
CA ARG A 55 2.93 -4.84 7.95
C ARG A 55 3.64 -4.66 9.27
N VAL A 56 2.92 -4.86 10.37
CA VAL A 56 3.47 -4.89 11.72
C VAL A 56 3.47 -6.34 12.21
N TYR A 57 4.64 -6.90 12.45
CA TYR A 57 4.81 -8.34 12.70
C TYR A 57 5.85 -8.61 13.80
N MET A 58 5.80 -9.82 14.37
CA MET A 58 6.85 -10.34 15.25
C MET A 58 7.76 -11.29 14.46
N GLU A 59 8.97 -11.51 14.96
CA GLU A 59 9.86 -12.54 14.42
C GLU A 59 9.81 -13.79 15.30
N ASP A 60 9.83 -14.96 14.67
CA ASP A 60 9.94 -16.23 15.37
C ASP A 60 11.35 -16.40 16.00
N ARG A 61 11.57 -17.51 16.71
CA ARG A 61 12.87 -17.80 17.34
C ARG A 61 14.06 -17.93 16.37
N TYR A 62 13.80 -17.99 15.06
CA TYR A 62 14.79 -18.08 14.00
C TYR A 62 14.95 -16.76 13.22
N GLY A 63 14.21 -15.72 13.59
CA GLY A 63 14.22 -14.43 12.90
C GLY A 63 13.31 -14.36 11.67
N TYR A 64 12.39 -15.32 11.48
CA TYR A 64 11.44 -15.27 10.37
C TYR A 64 10.20 -14.43 10.73
N PRO A 65 9.74 -13.56 9.82
CA PRO A 65 8.58 -12.71 10.08
C PRO A 65 7.29 -13.55 10.14
N GLU A 66 6.64 -13.55 11.29
CA GLU A 66 5.33 -14.19 11.50
C GLU A 66 4.21 -13.43 10.76
N GLU A 67 2.97 -13.93 10.89
CA GLU A 67 1.80 -13.18 10.49
C GLU A 67 1.67 -11.87 11.27
N GLY A 68 1.18 -10.82 10.61
CA GLY A 68 1.23 -9.48 11.16
C GLY A 68 0.08 -8.62 10.69
N GLU A 69 -0.24 -7.60 11.47
CA GLU A 69 -1.31 -6.65 11.22
C GLU A 69 -0.99 -5.75 10.03
N LYS A 70 -2.01 -5.35 9.28
CA LYS A 70 -1.88 -4.36 8.20
C LYS A 70 -2.19 -2.98 8.75
N LYS A 71 -1.26 -2.05 8.57
CA LYS A 71 -1.42 -0.64 8.94
C LYS A 71 -1.35 0.21 7.69
N VAL A 72 -2.36 1.06 7.50
CA VAL A 72 -2.39 2.01 6.38
C VAL A 72 -2.33 3.41 6.94
N GLU A 73 -1.34 4.15 6.48
CA GLU A 73 -1.09 5.53 6.87
C GLU A 73 -1.28 6.42 5.65
N VAL A 74 -1.95 7.55 5.83
CA VAL A 74 -2.13 8.58 4.82
C VAL A 74 -1.53 9.87 5.34
N TYR A 75 -0.80 10.56 4.47
CA TYR A 75 -0.23 11.86 4.72
C TYR A 75 -0.83 12.88 3.76
N GLU A 76 -1.40 13.92 4.33
CA GLU A 76 -1.97 15.05 3.60
C GLU A 76 -0.94 16.17 3.50
N ILE A 77 -0.53 16.49 2.28
CA ILE A 77 0.62 17.37 2.03
C ILE A 77 0.30 18.83 2.32
N GLY A 78 -0.94 19.24 2.07
CA GLY A 78 -1.42 20.60 2.25
C GLY A 78 -1.49 21.01 3.73
N ILE A 79 -1.78 20.07 4.62
CA ILE A 79 -1.86 20.30 6.07
C ILE A 79 -0.68 19.71 6.87
N ASP A 80 0.23 18.98 6.21
CA ASP A 80 1.45 18.42 6.79
C ASP A 80 1.20 17.42 7.94
N ILE A 81 0.19 16.56 7.78
CA ILE A 81 -0.25 15.64 8.84
C ILE A 81 -0.30 14.20 8.34
N TRP A 82 0.20 13.30 9.18
CA TRP A 82 0.01 11.84 9.08
C TRP A 82 -1.24 11.42 9.86
N ARG A 83 -1.97 10.46 9.31
CA ARG A 83 -3.07 9.76 9.99
C ARG A 83 -3.09 8.28 9.63
N GLU A 84 -3.50 7.45 10.58
CA GLU A 84 -3.74 6.02 10.37
C GLU A 84 -5.21 5.81 9.95
N LEU A 85 -5.46 4.83 9.09
CA LEU A 85 -6.82 4.44 8.69
C LEU A 85 -7.30 3.28 9.58
N ASP A 86 -8.20 3.60 10.51
CA ASP A 86 -8.71 2.62 11.49
C ASP A 86 -9.71 1.61 10.90
N HIS A 87 -10.26 1.88 9.72
CA HIS A 87 -11.28 1.04 9.06
C HIS A 87 -10.67 -0.05 8.15
N VAL A 88 -9.35 -0.13 8.07
CA VAL A 88 -8.69 -1.09 7.20
C VAL A 88 -8.74 -2.48 7.83
N ASP A 89 -9.38 -3.40 7.13
CA ASP A 89 -9.45 -4.80 7.54
C ASP A 89 -8.07 -5.47 7.46
N ASN A 90 -7.76 -6.31 8.44
CA ASN A 90 -6.57 -7.16 8.42
C ASN A 90 -6.58 -8.18 7.27
N ASN A 91 -7.73 -8.40 6.63
CA ASN A 91 -7.88 -9.23 5.44
C ASN A 91 -7.31 -8.60 4.15
N LEU A 92 -6.56 -7.48 4.22
CA LEU A 92 -5.85 -6.98 3.06
C LEU A 92 -4.83 -8.03 2.57
N PRO A 93 -4.86 -8.36 1.26
CA PRO A 93 -3.94 -9.35 0.72
C PRO A 93 -2.50 -8.88 0.88
N ARG A 94 -1.58 -9.83 1.01
CA ARG A 94 -0.16 -9.51 1.06
C ARG A 94 0.27 -8.86 -0.26
N LEU A 95 0.80 -7.64 -0.17
CA LEU A 95 1.42 -6.98 -1.31
C LEU A 95 2.91 -7.28 -1.26
N PHE A 96 3.45 -7.68 -2.41
CA PHE A 96 4.89 -7.92 -2.53
C PHE A 96 5.55 -6.62 -3.03
N TRP A 97 6.79 -6.40 -2.65
CA TRP A 97 7.57 -5.23 -3.08
C TRP A 97 7.67 -5.05 -4.60
N LEU A 98 7.46 -6.13 -5.36
CA LEU A 98 7.46 -6.16 -6.82
C LEU A 98 6.05 -6.07 -7.43
N THR A 99 5.02 -5.81 -6.62
CA THR A 99 3.66 -5.73 -7.13
C THR A 99 3.52 -4.49 -8.02
N SER A 100 3.37 -4.72 -9.31
CA SER A 100 3.04 -3.68 -10.28
C SER A 100 1.75 -2.98 -9.89
N SER A 101 1.79 -1.66 -9.84
CA SER A 101 0.64 -0.82 -9.55
C SER A 101 0.41 0.19 -10.67
N ILE A 102 -0.85 0.59 -10.84
CA ILE A 102 -1.22 1.70 -11.72
C ILE A 102 -2.21 2.63 -11.02
N LEU A 103 -1.93 3.92 -11.07
CA LEU A 103 -2.88 4.96 -10.69
C LEU A 103 -3.76 5.28 -11.90
N TYR A 104 -5.06 5.02 -11.81
CA TYR A 104 -6.02 5.30 -12.85
C TYR A 104 -7.28 5.93 -12.25
N LYS A 105 -7.66 7.12 -12.75
CA LYS A 105 -8.85 7.87 -12.31
C LYS A 105 -8.94 8.05 -10.78
N GLY A 106 -7.83 8.39 -10.13
CA GLY A 106 -7.79 8.63 -8.67
C GLY A 106 -7.77 7.35 -7.83
N THR A 107 -7.67 6.17 -8.46
CA THR A 107 -7.61 4.89 -7.76
C THR A 107 -6.31 4.16 -8.11
N TYR A 108 -5.59 3.70 -7.09
CA TYR A 108 -4.50 2.76 -7.26
C TYR A 108 -5.02 1.35 -7.47
N HIS A 109 -4.44 0.63 -8.42
CA HIS A 109 -4.78 -0.75 -8.74
C HIS A 109 -3.53 -1.61 -8.68
N TRP A 110 -3.58 -2.71 -7.92
CA TRP A 110 -2.52 -3.70 -7.80
C TRP A 110 -3.03 -5.05 -8.25
N ILE A 111 -2.25 -5.76 -9.06
CA ILE A 111 -2.49 -7.19 -9.30
C ILE A 111 -1.91 -7.95 -8.12
N THR A 112 -2.75 -8.67 -7.40
CA THR A 112 -2.34 -9.43 -6.21
C THR A 112 -3.01 -10.80 -6.20
N THR A 113 -2.69 -11.60 -5.20
CA THR A 113 -3.23 -12.94 -5.01
C THR A 113 -3.99 -12.97 -3.69
N SER A 114 -5.17 -13.59 -3.66
CA SER A 114 -5.90 -13.86 -2.43
C SER A 114 -5.21 -14.94 -1.59
N GLU A 115 -5.68 -15.10 -0.36
CA GLU A 115 -5.28 -16.23 0.50
C GLU A 115 -5.57 -17.58 -0.16
N GLU A 116 -6.64 -17.66 -0.96
CA GLU A 116 -7.03 -18.85 -1.74
C GLU A 116 -6.19 -19.05 -3.02
N LEU A 117 -5.12 -18.26 -3.21
CA LEU A 117 -4.21 -18.31 -4.36
C LEU A 117 -4.83 -17.89 -5.70
N ASP A 118 -5.99 -17.23 -5.68
CA ASP A 118 -6.64 -16.69 -6.87
C ASP A 118 -6.12 -15.28 -7.18
N GLN A 119 -5.87 -15.00 -8.47
CA GLN A 119 -5.50 -13.66 -8.90
C GLN A 119 -6.67 -12.68 -8.77
N MET A 120 -6.41 -11.53 -8.16
CA MET A 120 -7.37 -10.44 -8.04
C MET A 120 -6.70 -9.09 -8.26
N ILE A 121 -7.53 -8.05 -8.37
CA ILE A 121 -7.09 -6.66 -8.42
C ILE A 121 -7.52 -5.99 -7.12
N LEU A 122 -6.55 -5.63 -6.28
CA LEU A 122 -6.80 -4.76 -5.14
C LEU A 122 -6.85 -3.31 -5.62
N CYS A 123 -7.81 -2.54 -5.15
CA CYS A 123 -7.96 -1.14 -5.46
C CYS A 123 -7.96 -0.31 -4.18
N PHE A 124 -7.33 0.87 -4.23
CA PHE A 124 -7.42 1.90 -3.20
C PHE A 124 -7.81 3.22 -3.84
N ASP A 125 -8.99 3.73 -3.47
CA ASP A 125 -9.48 5.02 -3.95
C ASP A 125 -8.91 6.13 -3.07
N VAL A 126 -8.17 7.08 -3.66
CA VAL A 126 -7.42 8.10 -2.90
C VAL A 126 -8.34 9.17 -2.31
N GLY A 127 -9.51 9.40 -2.92
CA GLY A 127 -10.47 10.40 -2.46
C GLY A 127 -11.30 9.90 -1.29
N THR A 128 -11.78 8.65 -1.38
CA THR A 128 -12.61 8.03 -0.34
C THR A 128 -11.81 7.24 0.69
N GLU A 129 -10.56 6.86 0.37
CA GLU A 129 -9.67 6.04 1.19
C GLU A 129 -10.21 4.66 1.53
N ILE A 130 -11.00 4.12 0.60
CA ILE A 130 -11.62 2.81 0.73
C ILE A 130 -10.89 1.81 -0.16
N PHE A 131 -10.57 0.67 0.43
CA PHE A 131 -10.09 -0.50 -0.29
C PHE A 131 -11.26 -1.28 -0.87
N ARG A 132 -11.07 -1.80 -2.08
CA ARG A 132 -12.02 -2.74 -2.71
C ARG A 132 -11.26 -3.75 -3.55
N SER A 133 -11.79 -4.96 -3.64
CA SER A 133 -11.24 -6.01 -4.50
C SER A 133 -12.10 -6.20 -5.74
N MET A 134 -11.45 -6.49 -6.86
CA MET A 134 -12.10 -6.85 -8.11
C MET A 134 -11.53 -8.16 -8.63
N LYS A 135 -12.36 -8.95 -9.32
CA LYS A 135 -11.85 -10.09 -10.09
C LYS A 135 -10.97 -9.56 -11.22
N THR A 136 -9.90 -10.28 -11.52
CA THR A 136 -9.18 -10.04 -12.78
C THR A 136 -10.16 -10.23 -13.96
N PRO A 137 -9.97 -9.50 -15.07
CA PRO A 137 -10.64 -9.88 -16.31
C PRO A 137 -10.33 -11.35 -16.56
N TYR A 138 -11.32 -12.15 -16.96
CA TYR A 138 -11.11 -13.56 -17.31
C TYR A 138 -10.01 -13.65 -18.36
N THR A 139 -8.78 -13.91 -17.91
CA THR A 139 -7.75 -14.47 -18.75
C THR A 139 -8.08 -15.95 -18.75
N ASN A 140 -8.41 -16.50 -19.93
CA ASN A 140 -8.47 -17.95 -20.06
C ASN A 140 -7.20 -18.48 -19.41
N ARG A 141 -7.36 -19.24 -18.31
CA ARG A 141 -6.30 -20.02 -17.69
C ARG A 141 -5.51 -20.60 -18.85
N PHE A 142 -4.19 -20.32 -18.91
CA PHE A 142 -3.29 -20.84 -19.93
C PHE A 142 -3.82 -22.18 -20.40
N SER A 143 -4.34 -22.21 -21.63
CA SER A 143 -4.99 -23.40 -22.16
C SER A 143 -4.03 -24.54 -21.90
N ASN A 144 -4.43 -25.49 -21.04
CA ASN A 144 -3.70 -26.74 -20.83
C ASN A 144 -3.35 -27.23 -22.23
N GLY A 145 -2.05 -27.23 -22.54
CA GLY A 145 -1.54 -27.39 -23.90
C GLY A 145 -2.12 -28.62 -24.59
N LYS A 146 -3.26 -28.43 -25.26
CA LYS A 146 -3.78 -29.31 -26.28
C LYS A 146 -3.74 -28.49 -27.56
N VAL A 147 -2.60 -28.64 -28.23
CA VAL A 147 -2.41 -28.22 -29.61
C VAL A 147 -3.46 -28.98 -30.46
N PRO A 148 -4.15 -28.33 -31.40
CA PRO A 148 -5.01 -28.99 -32.38
C PRO A 148 -4.23 -29.92 -33.31
#